data_AF-A0A9X4FIX8-F1
#
_entry.id   AF-A0A9X4FIX8-F1
#
_cell.length_a   1.000
_cell.length_b   1.000
_cell.length_c   1.000
_cell.angle_alpha   90.00
_cell.angle_beta   90.00
_cell.angle_gamma   90.00
#
_symmetry.space_group_name_H-M   'P 1'
#
loop_
_entity.id
_entity.type
_entity.pdbx_description
1 polymer ?
#
loop_
_entity_poly.entity_id
_entity_poly.type
_entity_poly.pdbx_seq_one_letter_code
_entity_poly.pdbx_strand_id
1 'polypeptide(L)'
;MNLDFVRQECQDYSKATSEAARRLALAGIAIVWLLADKDKEEVLNFLPIWFFLICLCFEFVQYVWGYTSWLIFDYVKENALQDKYGDDGASIEEADFEAPFWMNYPTNFFFFLKIVFVSIGYYFLLVDVTHLI
;
A
#
# COMPACT_ATOMS: atom_id res chain seq x y z
N MET A 1 -13.84 20.02 15.11
CA MET A 1 -12.89 19.13 14.44
C MET A 1 -11.67 18.98 15.35
N ASN A 2 -11.32 17.75 15.73
CA ASN A 2 -10.15 17.46 16.56
C ASN A 2 -9.15 16.60 15.76
N LEU A 3 -7.94 16.39 16.30
CA LEU A 3 -6.90 15.62 15.61
C LEU A 3 -7.30 14.15 15.40
N ASP A 4 -8.03 13.57 16.34
CA ASP A 4 -8.47 12.17 16.26
C ASP A 4 -9.42 11.96 15.09
N PHE A 5 -10.38 12.87 14.91
CA PHE A 5 -11.26 12.87 13.74
C PHE A 5 -10.47 12.95 12.43
N VAL A 6 -9.51 13.87 12.32
CA VAL A 6 -8.68 14.01 11.09
C VAL A 6 -7.87 12.75 10.81
N ARG A 7 -7.31 12.13 11.85
CA ARG A 7 -6.54 10.88 11.73
C ARG A 7 -7.43 9.71 11.28
N GLN A 8 -8.62 9.61 11.84
CA GLN A 8 -9.58 8.58 11.48
C GLN A 8 -10.02 8.72 10.02
N GLU A 9 -10.42 9.91 9.59
CA GLU A 9 -10.77 10.17 8.18
C GLU A 9 -9.61 9.83 7.23
N CYS A 10 -8.38 10.21 7.61
CA CYS A 10 -7.19 9.88 6.81
C CYS A 10 -6.99 8.35 6.68
N GLN A 11 -7.16 7.60 7.78
CA GLN A 11 -7.07 6.15 7.77
C GLN A 11 -8.15 5.52 6.87
N ASP A 12 -9.39 5.98 6.98
CA ASP A 12 -10.52 5.47 6.19
C ASP A 12 -10.32 5.70 4.70
N TYR A 13 -9.93 6.92 4.30
CA TYR A 13 -9.61 7.22 2.90
C TYR A 13 -8.39 6.42 2.40
N SER A 14 -7.36 6.26 3.22
CA SER A 14 -6.18 5.47 2.83
C SER A 14 -6.54 4.00 2.57
N LYS A 15 -7.43 3.44 3.38
CA LYS A 15 -7.91 2.05 3.26
C LYS A 15 -8.74 1.91 1.99
N ALA A 16 -9.73 2.78 1.79
CA ALA A 16 -10.56 2.78 0.59
C ALA A 16 -9.72 2.95 -0.69
N THR A 17 -8.72 3.83 -0.67
CA THR A 17 -7.82 4.07 -1.82
C THR A 17 -6.99 2.83 -2.14
N SER A 18 -6.47 2.14 -1.13
CA SER A 18 -5.70 0.91 -1.31
C SER A 18 -6.56 -0.21 -1.90
N GLU A 19 -7.77 -0.39 -1.38
CA GLU A 19 -8.73 -1.35 -1.94
C GLU A 19 -9.10 -1.04 -3.39
N ALA A 20 -9.32 0.23 -3.71
CA ALA A 20 -9.59 0.68 -5.07
C ALA A 20 -8.40 0.42 -6.00
N ALA A 21 -7.18 0.80 -5.60
CA ALA A 21 -5.95 0.59 -6.37
C ALA A 21 -5.72 -0.89 -6.69
N ARG A 22 -5.93 -1.79 -5.71
CA ARG A 22 -5.85 -3.25 -5.92
C ARG A 22 -6.86 -3.74 -6.95
N ARG A 23 -8.14 -3.35 -6.79
CA ARG A 23 -9.21 -3.76 -7.70
C ARG A 23 -8.94 -3.25 -9.12
N LEU A 24 -8.49 -2.02 -9.24
CA LEU A 24 -8.11 -1.39 -10.50
C LEU A 24 -6.91 -2.12 -11.15
N ALA A 25 -5.85 -2.43 -10.39
CA ALA A 25 -4.71 -3.17 -10.94
C ALA A 25 -5.11 -4.57 -11.45
N LEU A 26 -5.91 -5.33 -10.69
CA LEU A 26 -6.38 -6.65 -11.11
C LEU A 26 -7.33 -6.57 -12.32
N ALA A 27 -8.23 -5.59 -12.34
CA ALA A 27 -9.12 -5.36 -13.48
C ALA A 27 -8.32 -4.95 -14.73
N GLY A 28 -7.32 -4.09 -14.59
CA GLY A 28 -6.41 -3.70 -15.66
C GLY A 28 -5.67 -4.88 -16.26
N ILE A 29 -5.10 -5.76 -15.42
CA ILE A 29 -4.47 -7.02 -15.87
C ILE A 29 -5.45 -7.88 -16.67
N ALA A 30 -6.69 -8.04 -16.17
CA ALA A 30 -7.71 -8.82 -16.85
C ALA A 30 -8.10 -8.22 -18.22
N ILE A 31 -8.17 -6.90 -18.33
CA ILE A 31 -8.45 -6.21 -19.61
C ILE A 31 -7.32 -6.48 -20.61
N VAL A 32 -6.05 -6.32 -20.23
CA VAL A 32 -4.93 -6.59 -21.14
C VAL A 32 -4.96 -8.04 -21.62
N TRP A 33 -5.23 -8.99 -20.72
CA TRP A 33 -5.30 -10.41 -21.08
C TRP A 33 -6.45 -10.71 -22.07
N LEU A 34 -7.62 -10.10 -21.88
CA LEU A 34 -8.75 -10.23 -22.80
C LEU A 34 -8.46 -9.65 -24.20
N LEU A 35 -7.65 -8.59 -24.27
CA LEU A 35 -7.26 -7.99 -25.54
C LEU A 35 -6.19 -8.79 -26.29
N ALA A 36 -5.34 -9.53 -25.57
CA ALA A 36 -4.31 -10.38 -26.17
C ALA A 36 -4.90 -11.58 -26.94
N ASP A 37 -6.01 -12.13 -26.44
CA ASP A 37 -6.68 -13.33 -26.98
C ASP A 37 -7.35 -13.15 -28.36
N LYS A 38 -7.34 -11.95 -28.93
CA LYS A 38 -8.09 -11.62 -30.17
C LYS A 38 -7.28 -11.64 -31.47
N ASP A 39 -6.20 -12.43 -31.56
CA ASP A 39 -5.25 -12.43 -32.69
C ASP A 39 -4.67 -11.02 -33.00
N LYS A 40 -4.70 -10.11 -32.01
CA LYS A 40 -4.14 -8.75 -32.08
C LYS A 40 -2.78 -8.65 -31.36
N GLU A 41 -2.09 -9.77 -31.17
CA GLU A 41 -0.82 -9.82 -30.44
C GLU A 41 0.24 -8.89 -31.04
N GLU A 42 0.22 -8.66 -32.37
CA GLU A 42 1.17 -7.74 -33.02
C GLU A 42 0.96 -6.26 -32.65
N VAL A 43 -0.19 -5.88 -32.07
CA VAL A 43 -0.53 -4.48 -31.76
C VAL A 43 -0.60 -4.21 -30.25
N LEU A 44 -0.69 -5.25 -29.41
CA LEU A 44 -0.91 -5.06 -27.98
C LEU A 44 0.41 -4.86 -27.21
N ASN A 45 0.57 -3.68 -26.63
CA ASN A 45 1.68 -3.40 -25.73
C ASN A 45 1.40 -4.00 -24.34
N PHE A 46 2.30 -4.89 -23.86
CA PHE A 46 2.18 -5.49 -22.53
C PHE A 46 2.71 -4.59 -21.39
N LEU A 47 3.20 -3.39 -21.71
CA LEU A 47 3.69 -2.41 -20.75
C LEU A 47 2.69 -2.08 -19.61
N PRO A 48 1.36 -1.92 -19.84
CA PRO A 48 0.40 -1.67 -18.77
C PRO A 48 0.40 -2.75 -17.68
N ILE A 49 0.60 -4.03 -18.04
CA ILE A 49 0.65 -5.13 -17.07
C ILE A 49 1.77 -4.92 -16.05
N TRP A 50 2.95 -4.49 -16.51
CA TRP A 50 4.07 -4.23 -15.60
C TRP A 50 3.74 -3.15 -14.58
N PHE A 51 3.05 -2.08 -15.00
CA PHE A 51 2.61 -1.03 -14.08
C PHE A 51 1.61 -1.56 -13.03
N PHE A 52 0.65 -2.40 -13.43
CA PHE A 52 -0.30 -3.02 -12.50
C PHE A 52 0.38 -4.00 -11.55
N LEU A 53 1.32 -4.82 -12.03
CA LEU A 53 2.09 -5.74 -11.20
C LEU A 53 2.95 -4.99 -10.18
N ILE A 54 3.66 -3.93 -10.61
CA ILE A 54 4.49 -3.12 -9.71
C ILE A 54 3.60 -2.42 -8.66
N CYS A 55 2.42 -1.92 -9.03
CA CYS A 55 1.44 -1.40 -8.07
C CYS A 55 1.08 -2.42 -6.98
N LEU A 56 0.78 -3.67 -7.36
CA LEU A 56 0.47 -4.74 -6.41
C LEU A 56 1.68 -5.11 -5.53
N CYS A 57 2.88 -5.13 -6.10
CA CYS A 57 4.11 -5.34 -5.34
C CYS A 57 4.35 -4.23 -4.31
N PHE A 58 4.18 -2.96 -4.69
CA PHE A 58 4.31 -1.84 -3.76
C PHE A 58 3.27 -1.89 -2.66
N GLU A 59 2.03 -2.29 -2.97
CA GLU A 59 1.02 -2.51 -1.94
C GLU A 59 1.42 -3.62 -0.96
N PHE A 60 1.93 -4.74 -1.47
CA PHE A 60 2.40 -5.82 -0.62
C PHE A 60 3.53 -5.35 0.30
N VAL A 61 4.54 -4.66 -0.24
CA VAL A 61 5.65 -4.10 0.54
C VAL A 61 5.16 -3.08 1.57
N GLN A 62 4.20 -2.21 1.22
CA GLN A 62 3.59 -1.25 2.14
C GLN A 62 3.03 -1.95 3.39
N TYR A 63 2.23 -3.01 3.20
CA TYR A 63 1.59 -3.71 4.30
C TYR A 63 2.56 -4.56 5.10
N VAL A 64 3.49 -5.26 4.43
CA VAL A 64 4.53 -6.03 5.11
C VAL A 64 5.38 -5.12 5.98
N TRP A 65 5.85 -3.99 5.45
CA TRP A 65 6.64 -3.02 6.21
C TRP A 65 5.84 -2.43 7.38
N GLY A 66 4.58 -2.04 7.14
CA GLY A 66 3.72 -1.51 8.19
C GLY A 66 3.61 -2.49 9.36
N TYR A 67 3.32 -3.76 9.08
CA TYR A 67 3.23 -4.78 10.12
C TYR A 67 4.57 -5.03 10.82
N THR A 68 5.66 -5.25 10.07
CA THR A 68 6.95 -5.64 10.67
C THR A 68 7.58 -4.50 11.47
N SER A 69 7.45 -3.25 11.02
CA SER A 69 7.97 -2.10 11.76
C SER A 69 7.28 -1.93 13.12
N TRP A 70 5.95 -2.03 13.15
CA TRP A 70 5.19 -1.97 14.41
C TRP A 70 5.47 -3.17 15.31
N LEU A 71 5.58 -4.39 14.75
CA LEU A 71 5.92 -5.59 15.52
C LEU A 71 7.31 -5.46 16.18
N ILE A 72 8.31 -5.00 15.44
CA ILE A 72 9.66 -4.80 16.00
C ILE A 72 9.63 -3.70 17.08
N PHE A 73 8.92 -2.61 16.84
CA PHE A 73 8.82 -1.52 17.80
C PHE A 73 8.15 -1.96 19.10
N ASP A 74 7.09 -2.75 19.00
CA ASP A 74 6.38 -3.36 20.12
C ASP A 74 7.34 -4.18 20.99
N TYR A 75 8.03 -5.18 20.40
CA TYR A 75 9.02 -5.99 21.12
C TYR A 75 10.16 -5.16 21.73
N VAL A 76 10.67 -4.16 21.02
CA VAL A 76 11.77 -3.32 21.53
C VAL A 76 11.29 -2.48 22.72
N LYS A 77 10.07 -1.95 22.66
CA LYS A 77 9.50 -1.15 23.74
C LYS A 77 9.08 -1.98 24.93
N GLU A 78 8.45 -3.11 24.71
CA GLU A 78 8.08 -4.05 25.77
C GLU A 78 9.31 -4.46 26.59
N ASN A 79 10.39 -4.91 25.92
CA ASN A 79 11.64 -5.27 26.61
C ASN A 79 12.23 -4.09 27.40
N ALA A 80 12.27 -2.90 26.81
CA ALA A 80 12.80 -1.71 27.49
C ALA A 80 11.95 -1.28 28.70
N LEU A 81 10.64 -1.55 28.68
CA LEU A 81 9.73 -1.27 29.78
C LEU A 81 9.79 -2.36 30.86
N GLN A 82 9.96 -3.63 30.48
CA GLN A 82 10.24 -4.73 31.41
C GLN A 82 11.54 -4.48 32.19
N ASP A 83 12.60 -4.00 31.53
CA ASP A 83 13.85 -3.61 32.21
C ASP A 83 13.63 -2.48 33.24
N LYS A 84 12.63 -1.63 33.04
CA LYS A 84 12.32 -0.48 33.90
C LYS A 84 11.36 -0.81 35.05
N TYR A 85 10.34 -1.62 34.79
CA TYR A 85 9.23 -1.89 35.72
C TYR A 85 9.22 -3.34 36.26
N GLY A 86 10.09 -4.21 35.77
CA GLY A 86 10.11 -5.63 36.13
C GLY A 86 8.89 -6.38 35.58
N ASP A 87 8.38 -7.37 36.33
CA ASP A 87 7.20 -8.17 35.97
C ASP A 87 5.86 -7.45 36.22
N ASP A 88 5.87 -6.14 36.50
CA ASP A 88 4.64 -5.37 36.69
C ASP A 88 3.99 -5.00 35.35
N GLY A 89 3.24 -5.96 34.80
CA GLY A 89 2.56 -5.82 33.51
C GLY A 89 1.61 -4.62 33.42
N ALA A 90 0.99 -4.19 34.53
CA ALA A 90 0.10 -3.03 34.53
C ALA A 90 0.88 -1.73 34.23
N SER A 91 2.05 -1.56 34.85
CA SER A 91 2.93 -0.41 34.61
C SER A 91 3.53 -0.40 33.21
N ILE A 92 3.69 -1.56 32.57
CA ILE A 92 4.20 -1.70 31.19
C ILE A 92 3.13 -1.25 30.17
N GLU A 93 1.89 -1.73 30.30
CA GLU A 93 0.78 -1.40 29.40
C GLU A 93 0.32 0.06 29.53
N GLU A 94 0.38 0.63 30.74
CA GLU A 94 0.00 2.03 30.99
C GLU A 94 1.11 3.03 30.66
N ALA A 95 2.31 2.56 30.31
CA ALA A 95 3.44 3.44 30.00
C ALA A 95 3.19 4.22 28.71
N ASP A 96 3.14 5.55 28.81
CA ASP A 96 3.03 6.42 27.65
C ASP A 96 4.37 6.59 26.95
N PHE A 97 4.38 6.45 25.62
CA PHE A 97 5.56 6.67 24.79
C PHE A 97 5.18 7.07 23.37
N GLU A 98 6.01 7.91 22.77
CA GLU A 98 5.84 8.32 21.38
C GLU A 98 6.56 7.37 20.43
N ALA A 99 5.86 6.98 19.35
CA ALA A 99 6.45 6.24 18.25
C ALA A 99 7.32 7.19 17.39
N PRO A 100 8.50 6.74 16.93
CA PRO A 100 9.36 7.57 16.12
C PRO A 100 8.74 7.86 14.75
N PHE A 101 8.88 9.11 14.30
CA PHE A 101 8.26 9.63 13.08
C PHE A 101 8.63 8.85 11.81
N TRP A 102 9.83 8.25 11.76
CA TRP A 102 10.35 7.57 10.57
C TRP A 102 9.68 6.23 10.26
N MET A 103 8.99 5.58 11.22
CA MET A 103 8.38 4.26 11.02
C MET A 103 7.38 4.24 9.88
N ASN A 104 6.59 5.31 9.74
CA ASN A 104 5.54 5.42 8.73
C ASN A 104 6.04 5.90 7.36
N TYR A 105 7.29 6.36 7.24
CA TYR A 105 7.80 6.91 5.98
C TYR A 105 7.77 5.90 4.84
N PRO A 106 8.27 4.66 5.01
CA PRO A 106 8.25 3.69 3.91
C PRO A 106 6.82 3.28 3.54
N THR A 107 5.94 3.09 4.52
CA THR A 107 4.51 2.80 4.27
C THR A 107 3.85 3.91 3.43
N ASN A 108 4.06 5.18 3.80
CA ASN A 108 3.50 6.31 3.07
C ASN A 108 4.13 6.45 1.67
N PHE A 109 5.44 6.23 1.55
CA PHE A 109 6.14 6.26 0.26
C PHE A 109 5.57 5.23 -0.72
N PHE A 110 5.45 3.97 -0.31
CA PHE A 110 4.88 2.91 -1.16
C PHE A 110 3.38 3.12 -1.43
N PHE A 111 2.64 3.72 -0.49
CA PHE A 111 1.25 4.11 -0.69
C PHE A 111 1.09 5.11 -1.85
N PHE A 112 1.93 6.14 -1.93
CA PHE A 112 1.85 7.09 -3.05
C PHE A 112 2.36 6.48 -4.35
N LEU A 113 3.45 5.69 -4.31
CA LEU A 113 3.99 5.03 -5.49
C LEU A 113 2.97 4.11 -6.16
N LYS A 114 2.23 3.28 -5.40
CA LYS A 114 1.24 2.39 -6.01
C LYS A 114 0.13 3.15 -6.73
N ILE A 115 -0.30 4.30 -6.20
CA ILE A 115 -1.32 5.15 -6.84
C ILE A 115 -0.80 5.69 -8.17
N VAL A 116 0.45 6.15 -8.21
CA VAL A 116 1.09 6.63 -9.45
C VAL A 116 1.16 5.51 -10.48
N PHE A 117 1.60 4.31 -10.07
CA PHE A 117 1.78 3.18 -10.98
C PHE A 117 0.46 2.65 -11.54
N VAL A 118 -0.59 2.50 -10.73
CA VAL A 118 -1.91 2.10 -11.26
C VAL A 118 -2.45 3.15 -12.24
N SER A 119 -2.24 4.44 -11.95
CA SER A 119 -2.67 5.54 -12.82
C SER A 119 -1.93 5.53 -14.17
N ILE A 120 -0.61 5.31 -14.15
CA ILE A 120 0.20 5.19 -15.37
C ILE A 120 -0.19 3.94 -16.16
N GLY A 121 -0.47 2.82 -15.49
CA GLY A 121 -0.95 1.60 -16.14
C GLY A 121 -2.24 1.83 -16.93
N TYR A 122 -3.22 2.53 -16.33
CA TYR A 122 -4.45 2.89 -17.03
C TYR A 122 -4.23 3.91 -18.16
N TYR A 123 -3.30 4.84 -18.00
CA TYR A 123 -2.94 5.78 -19.07
C TYR A 123 -2.46 5.02 -20.32
N PHE A 124 -1.49 4.10 -20.18
CA PHE A 124 -1.00 3.31 -21.32
C PHE A 124 -2.08 2.39 -21.89
N LEU A 125 -2.87 1.75 -21.02
CA LEU A 125 -3.98 0.89 -21.47
C LEU A 125 -5.00 1.66 -22.31
N LEU A 126 -5.33 2.90 -21.94
CA LEU A 126 -6.23 3.75 -22.71
C LEU A 126 -5.64 4.10 -24.08
N VAL A 127 -4.36 4.44 -24.14
CA VAL A 127 -3.65 4.71 -25.41
C VAL A 127 -3.71 3.49 -26.32
N ASP A 128 -3.39 2.30 -25.80
CA ASP A 128 -3.43 1.06 -26.56
C ASP A 128 -4.84 0.76 -27.09
N VAL A 129 -5.87 0.93 -26.25
CA VAL A 129 -7.27 0.74 -26.67
C VAL A 129 -7.69 1.73 -27.76
N THR A 130 -7.26 3.00 -27.69
CA THR A 130 -7.58 3.98 -28.73
C THR A 130 -6.91 3.68 -30.07
N HIS A 131 -5.76 3.01 -30.08
CA HIS A 131 -5.11 2.56 -31.32
C HIS A 131 -5.76 1.30 -31.93
N LEU A 132 -6.55 0.56 -31.15
CA LEU A 132 -7.21 -0.67 -31.57
C LEU A 132 -8.60 -0.49 -32.20
N ILE A 133 -9.21 0.70 -32.02
CA ILE A 133 -10.52 1.13 -32.57
C ILE A 133 -10.29 1.85 -33.89
#